data_AF-A0A558DFN3-F1
#
_entry.id   AF-A0A558DFN3-F1
#
_cell.length_a   1.000
_cell.length_b   1.000
_cell.length_c   1.000
_cell.angle_alpha   90.00
_cell.angle_beta   90.00
_cell.angle_gamma   90.00
#
_symmetry.space_group_name_H-M   'P 1'
#
loop_
_entity.id
_entity.type
_entity.pdbx_description
1 polymer ?
#
loop_
_entity_poly.entity_id
_entity_poly.type
_entity_poly.pdbx_seq_one_letter_code
_entity_poly.pdbx_strand_id
1 'polypeptide(L)'
;MDVAALVNDPIIRKIVTHPDDDTVTWQSDLQRFLEHDIRLTRRSVGELAISAVQRLLIFLGYSTSASGAFSIDGDFGRGTNRAVAQFQFEHQLSSTISRKDLCYPCQWNTAKKLITSVPEATLTEPTLTAMLSVAKERCKNKQIMTGELESALFHLNALHRRRFLNCREILEHYGQSAQTASEGIREQEGITVRAEWILAIIRQETAGVIRPRFEQHYLSRLNRNHPEQSLPELRMQSMSLGLGQIMGTNYQAVGASNATALFTAPVEKQVIFVGEFLKPRESQTRKGDPTTEDFRKVARFYNGPQYAAHLYHEQLARWFREFRLLM
;
A
#
# COMPACT_ATOMS: atom_id res chain seq x y z
N MET A 1 9.06 -16.82 -21.63
CA MET A 1 8.39 -17.81 -20.75
C MET A 1 6.92 -17.77 -21.09
N ASP A 2 6.29 -18.92 -21.22
CA ASP A 2 4.84 -19.04 -21.44
C ASP A 2 4.08 -18.63 -20.16
N VAL A 3 2.96 -17.92 -20.32
CA VAL A 3 2.06 -17.50 -19.23
C VAL A 3 1.59 -18.72 -18.43
N ALA A 4 1.27 -19.83 -19.09
CA ALA A 4 0.82 -21.04 -18.40
C ALA A 4 1.90 -21.57 -17.42
N ALA A 5 3.18 -21.53 -17.82
CA ALA A 5 4.28 -21.91 -16.95
C ALA A 5 4.45 -20.93 -15.77
N LEU A 6 4.31 -19.63 -16.02
CA LEU A 6 4.45 -18.60 -14.99
C LEU A 6 3.33 -18.66 -13.95
N VAL A 7 2.09 -18.89 -14.36
CA VAL A 7 0.95 -18.96 -13.45
C VAL A 7 0.97 -20.25 -12.61
N ASN A 8 1.62 -21.30 -13.11
CA ASN A 8 1.83 -22.53 -12.35
C ASN A 8 3.01 -22.46 -11.37
N ASP A 9 3.78 -21.37 -11.36
CA ASP A 9 4.84 -21.15 -10.38
C ASP A 9 4.26 -21.06 -8.95
N PRO A 10 4.84 -21.77 -7.95
CA PRO A 10 4.30 -21.78 -6.59
C PRO A 10 4.20 -20.41 -5.92
N ILE A 11 5.14 -19.50 -6.21
CA ILE A 11 5.13 -18.14 -5.65
C ILE A 11 3.99 -17.35 -6.30
N ILE A 12 3.87 -17.43 -7.62
CA ILE A 12 2.82 -16.74 -8.36
C ILE A 12 1.44 -17.21 -7.91
N ARG A 13 1.22 -18.52 -7.74
CA ARG A 13 -0.07 -19.06 -7.25
C ARG A 13 -0.49 -18.44 -5.92
N LYS A 14 0.44 -18.31 -4.97
CA LYS A 14 0.16 -17.63 -3.68
C LYS A 14 -0.23 -16.16 -3.84
N ILE A 15 0.33 -15.46 -4.83
CA ILE A 15 0.04 -14.05 -5.10
C ILE A 15 -1.35 -13.91 -5.73
N VAL A 16 -1.64 -14.67 -6.78
CA VAL A 16 -2.85 -14.46 -7.60
C VAL A 16 -4.10 -15.13 -7.02
N THR A 17 -3.95 -16.03 -6.05
CA THR A 17 -5.07 -16.78 -5.44
C THR A 17 -5.06 -16.59 -3.92
N HIS A 18 -6.24 -16.43 -3.30
CA HIS A 18 -6.35 -16.47 -1.84
C HIS A 18 -6.25 -17.92 -1.35
N PRO A 19 -5.62 -18.21 -0.19
CA PRO A 19 -5.51 -19.58 0.33
C PRO A 19 -6.87 -20.28 0.54
N ASP A 20 -7.90 -19.53 0.94
CA ASP A 20 -9.25 -20.07 1.16
C ASP A 20 -10.13 -20.12 -0.12
N ASP A 21 -9.63 -19.69 -1.28
CA ASP A 21 -10.39 -19.81 -2.53
C ASP A 21 -10.22 -21.22 -3.12
N ASP A 22 -11.30 -21.77 -3.68
CA ASP A 22 -11.25 -23.08 -4.34
C ASP A 22 -10.36 -23.04 -5.59
N THR A 23 -9.25 -23.79 -5.52
CA THR A 23 -8.25 -23.88 -6.58
C THR A 23 -8.79 -24.45 -7.90
N VAL A 24 -9.86 -25.26 -7.86
CA VAL A 24 -10.43 -25.90 -9.06
C VAL A 24 -11.15 -24.88 -9.93
N THR A 25 -11.92 -23.98 -9.31
CA THR A 25 -12.64 -22.91 -10.01
C THR A 25 -11.66 -21.91 -10.65
N TRP A 26 -10.58 -21.57 -9.95
CA TRP A 26 -9.55 -20.65 -10.47
C TRP A 26 -8.78 -21.22 -11.67
N GLN A 27 -8.44 -22.52 -11.67
CA GLN A 27 -7.75 -23.13 -12.81
C GLN A 27 -8.64 -23.12 -14.06
N SER A 28 -9.93 -23.38 -13.91
CA SER A 28 -10.88 -23.30 -15.03
C SER A 28 -11.03 -21.87 -15.56
N ASP A 29 -11.13 -20.87 -14.69
CA ASP A 29 -11.24 -19.46 -15.12
C ASP A 29 -9.95 -18.91 -15.73
N LEU A 30 -8.79 -19.33 -15.22
CA LEU A 30 -7.49 -19.03 -15.81
C LEU A 30 -7.34 -19.71 -17.17
N GLN A 31 -7.72 -20.99 -17.28
CA GLN A 31 -7.67 -21.74 -18.53
C GLN A 31 -8.57 -21.07 -19.58
N ARG A 32 -9.81 -20.71 -19.21
CA ARG A 32 -10.74 -19.94 -20.07
C ARG A 32 -10.18 -18.58 -20.49
N PHE A 33 -9.48 -17.90 -19.58
CA PHE A 33 -8.80 -16.64 -19.88
C PHE A 33 -7.65 -16.82 -20.90
N LEU A 34 -6.84 -17.86 -20.75
CA LEU A 34 -5.73 -18.20 -21.66
C LEU A 34 -6.24 -18.77 -23.01
N GLU A 35 -7.38 -19.45 -23.00
CA GLU A 35 -8.02 -20.11 -24.14
C GLU A 35 -9.04 -19.22 -24.86
N HIS A 36 -8.66 -17.98 -25.20
CA HIS A 36 -9.31 -17.11 -26.21
C HIS A 36 -10.12 -15.88 -25.73
N ASP A 37 -9.88 -15.35 -24.52
CA ASP A 37 -10.31 -13.98 -24.15
C ASP A 37 -9.17 -13.12 -23.56
N ILE A 38 -8.13 -12.91 -24.37
CA ILE A 38 -7.01 -12.00 -24.08
C ILE A 38 -7.38 -10.50 -24.21
N ARG A 39 -8.67 -10.15 -24.35
CA ARG A 39 -9.18 -8.77 -24.33
C ARG A 39 -10.15 -8.58 -23.18
N LEU A 40 -9.62 -8.47 -21.97
CA LEU A 40 -10.44 -8.11 -20.82
C LEU A 40 -10.97 -6.68 -20.98
N THR A 41 -12.29 -6.60 -21.09
CA THR A 41 -13.03 -5.35 -20.90
C THR A 41 -13.89 -5.50 -19.64
N ARG A 42 -14.44 -4.39 -19.14
CA ARG A 42 -15.39 -4.36 -18.00
C ARG A 42 -16.61 -5.30 -18.14
N ARG A 43 -16.83 -5.93 -19.31
CA ARG A 43 -18.05 -6.68 -19.64
C ARG A 43 -17.82 -8.18 -19.91
N SER A 44 -16.59 -8.66 -20.04
CA SER A 44 -16.32 -10.02 -20.57
C SER A 44 -15.69 -11.02 -19.59
N VAL A 45 -15.40 -10.62 -18.34
CA VAL A 45 -14.55 -11.41 -17.43
C VAL A 45 -15.27 -11.79 -16.13
N GLY A 46 -15.07 -13.02 -15.65
CA GLY A 46 -15.53 -13.45 -14.33
C GLY A 46 -14.83 -12.71 -13.19
N GLU A 47 -15.56 -12.47 -12.10
CA GLU A 47 -15.12 -11.72 -10.90
C GLU A 47 -13.79 -12.25 -10.31
N LEU A 48 -13.58 -13.57 -10.34
CA LEU A 48 -12.39 -14.23 -9.79
C LEU A 48 -11.12 -13.93 -10.60
N ALA A 49 -11.21 -13.91 -11.93
CA ALA A 49 -10.07 -13.58 -12.78
C ALA A 49 -9.66 -12.11 -12.63
N ILE A 50 -10.64 -11.19 -12.52
CA ILE A 50 -10.33 -9.79 -12.22
C ILE A 50 -9.70 -9.66 -10.84
N SER A 51 -10.19 -10.39 -9.84
CA SER A 51 -9.62 -10.39 -8.49
C SER A 51 -8.15 -10.86 -8.48
N ALA A 52 -7.82 -11.88 -9.27
CA ALA A 52 -6.44 -12.36 -9.44
C ALA A 52 -5.51 -11.28 -10.06
N VAL A 53 -5.99 -10.56 -11.07
CA VAL A 53 -5.24 -9.44 -11.69
C VAL A 53 -5.08 -8.29 -10.69
N GLN A 54 -6.12 -7.93 -9.95
CA GLN A 54 -6.05 -6.91 -8.91
C GLN A 54 -5.06 -7.27 -7.80
N ARG A 55 -5.04 -8.54 -7.36
CA ARG A 55 -4.06 -9.05 -6.40
C ARG A 55 -2.63 -8.87 -6.91
N LEU A 56 -2.37 -9.25 -8.16
CA LEU A 56 -1.06 -9.09 -8.79
C LEU A 56 -0.63 -7.62 -8.89
N LEU A 57 -1.54 -6.73 -9.32
CA LEU A 57 -1.29 -5.29 -9.38
C LEU A 57 -0.97 -4.70 -8.01
N ILE A 58 -1.76 -5.04 -6.99
CA ILE A 58 -1.53 -4.60 -5.60
C ILE A 58 -0.17 -5.10 -5.10
N PHE A 59 0.15 -6.38 -5.34
CA PHE A 59 1.44 -6.95 -4.98
C PHE A 59 2.63 -6.21 -5.65
N LEU A 60 2.43 -5.75 -6.88
CA LEU A 60 3.39 -4.92 -7.62
C LEU A 60 3.37 -3.42 -7.24
N GLY A 61 2.52 -3.02 -6.29
CA GLY A 61 2.46 -1.66 -5.76
C GLY A 61 1.54 -0.70 -6.53
N TYR A 62 0.56 -1.21 -7.28
CA TYR A 62 -0.41 -0.40 -8.03
C TYR A 62 -1.79 -0.40 -7.38
N SER A 63 -2.38 0.79 -7.19
CA SER A 63 -3.74 0.93 -6.66
C SER A 63 -4.79 0.57 -7.69
N THR A 64 -5.76 -0.25 -7.31
CA THR A 64 -6.82 -0.79 -8.18
C THR A 64 -8.16 -0.05 -8.06
N SER A 65 -8.30 0.89 -7.13
CA SER A 65 -9.51 1.72 -6.99
C SER A 65 -9.35 3.11 -7.60
N ALA A 66 -10.44 3.65 -8.14
CA ALA A 66 -10.50 5.04 -8.61
C ALA A 66 -10.29 6.07 -7.48
N SER A 67 -10.51 5.68 -6.21
CA SER A 67 -10.17 6.52 -5.05
C SER A 67 -8.70 6.47 -4.67
N GLY A 68 -7.89 5.63 -5.34
CA GLY A 68 -6.48 5.40 -4.98
C GLY A 68 -6.26 4.32 -3.93
N ALA A 69 -7.33 3.72 -3.39
CA ALA A 69 -7.22 2.59 -2.49
C ALA A 69 -6.71 1.34 -3.23
N PHE A 70 -6.04 0.47 -2.47
CA PHE A 70 -5.70 -0.87 -2.88
C PHE A 70 -6.88 -1.76 -2.48
N SER A 71 -7.62 -2.29 -3.45
CA SER A 71 -8.84 -3.06 -3.21
C SER A 71 -8.97 -4.22 -4.19
N ILE A 72 -9.50 -5.34 -3.70
CA ILE A 72 -9.84 -6.50 -4.51
C ILE A 72 -11.36 -6.60 -4.44
N ASP A 73 -12.02 -6.26 -5.54
CA ASP A 73 -13.49 -6.19 -5.65
C ASP A 73 -14.02 -6.89 -6.91
N GLY A 74 -13.14 -7.49 -7.71
CA GLY A 74 -13.52 -8.22 -8.91
C GLY A 74 -14.09 -7.35 -10.03
N ASP A 75 -14.03 -6.01 -9.94
CA ASP A 75 -14.45 -5.09 -11.00
C ASP A 75 -13.24 -4.53 -11.78
N PHE A 76 -13.25 -4.67 -13.10
CA PHE A 76 -12.32 -3.98 -13.98
C PHE A 76 -12.80 -2.55 -14.21
N GLY A 77 -12.77 -1.76 -13.13
CA GLY A 77 -13.15 -0.37 -13.12
C GLY A 77 -12.01 0.57 -13.54
N ARG A 78 -12.27 1.89 -13.46
CA ARG A 78 -11.29 2.93 -13.83
C ARG A 78 -9.99 2.87 -13.02
N GLY A 79 -10.04 2.39 -11.78
CA GLY A 79 -8.86 2.19 -10.95
C GLY A 79 -7.95 1.08 -11.46
N THR A 80 -8.52 -0.10 -11.72
CA THR A 80 -7.82 -1.23 -12.34
C THR A 80 -7.27 -0.84 -13.71
N ASN A 81 -8.06 -0.14 -14.53
CA ASN A 81 -7.61 0.39 -15.82
C ASN A 81 -6.37 1.28 -15.67
N ARG A 82 -6.40 2.23 -14.73
CA ARG A 82 -5.23 3.08 -14.44
C ARG A 82 -4.02 2.27 -13.99
N ALA A 83 -4.21 1.26 -13.15
CA ALA A 83 -3.12 0.41 -12.67
C ALA A 83 -2.45 -0.35 -13.82
N VAL A 84 -3.23 -0.94 -14.72
CA VAL A 84 -2.71 -1.59 -15.94
C VAL A 84 -1.99 -0.57 -16.82
N ALA A 85 -2.59 0.61 -17.03
CA ALA A 85 -1.98 1.67 -17.85
C ALA A 85 -0.65 2.16 -17.28
N GLN A 86 -0.57 2.36 -15.96
CA GLN A 86 0.66 2.72 -15.25
C GLN A 86 1.72 1.63 -15.41
N PHE A 87 1.35 0.37 -15.19
CA PHE A 87 2.28 -0.75 -15.39
C PHE A 87 2.80 -0.80 -16.83
N GLN A 88 1.91 -0.71 -17.82
CA GLN A 88 2.30 -0.74 -19.23
C GLN A 88 3.24 0.41 -19.60
N PHE A 89 2.98 1.62 -19.11
CA PHE A 89 3.86 2.76 -19.35
C PHE A 89 5.23 2.58 -18.68
N GLU A 90 5.25 2.20 -17.40
CA GLU A 90 6.48 2.02 -16.62
C GLU A 90 7.39 0.92 -17.18
N HIS A 91 6.79 -0.09 -17.84
CA HIS A 91 7.49 -1.23 -18.44
C HIS A 91 7.59 -1.16 -19.97
N GLN A 92 7.24 -0.02 -20.60
CA GLN A 92 7.35 0.22 -22.05
C GLN A 92 6.57 -0.79 -22.91
N LEU A 93 5.41 -1.23 -22.42
CA LEU A 93 4.53 -2.22 -23.07
C LEU A 93 3.40 -1.59 -23.89
N SER A 94 3.30 -0.26 -23.88
CA SER A 94 2.31 0.49 -24.67
C SER A 94 2.95 1.74 -25.26
N SER A 95 2.69 1.97 -26.55
CA SER A 95 3.06 3.20 -27.27
C SER A 95 1.95 4.25 -27.27
N THR A 96 0.73 3.90 -26.82
CA THR A 96 -0.44 4.78 -26.87
C THR A 96 -0.70 5.51 -25.57
N ILE A 97 -0.22 4.98 -24.44
CA ILE A 97 -0.35 5.61 -23.12
C ILE A 97 0.82 6.58 -22.95
N SER A 98 0.52 7.86 -22.72
CA SER A 98 1.53 8.87 -22.45
C SER A 98 1.62 9.20 -20.96
N ARG A 99 2.76 9.77 -20.55
CA ARG A 99 2.95 10.30 -19.20
C ARG A 99 1.91 11.36 -18.83
N LYS A 100 1.49 12.17 -19.82
CA LYS A 100 0.47 13.22 -19.66
C LYS A 100 -0.89 12.61 -19.29
N ASP A 101 -1.23 11.48 -19.89
CA ASP A 101 -2.48 10.77 -19.60
C ASP A 101 -2.50 10.24 -18.16
N LEU A 102 -1.37 9.70 -17.67
CA LEU A 102 -1.24 9.18 -16.31
C LEU A 102 -1.12 10.27 -15.24
N CYS A 103 -0.58 11.44 -15.61
CA CYS A 103 -0.37 12.59 -14.73
C CYS A 103 -1.39 13.72 -14.98
N TYR A 104 -2.62 13.37 -15.36
CA TYR A 104 -3.66 14.34 -15.70
C TYR A 104 -3.83 15.42 -14.61
N PRO A 105 -3.96 16.71 -14.98
CA PRO A 105 -4.14 17.78 -14.01
C PRO A 105 -5.41 17.56 -13.17
N CYS A 106 -5.26 17.53 -11.85
CA CYS A 106 -6.39 17.40 -10.93
C CYS A 106 -6.07 18.02 -9.56
N GLN A 107 -7.12 18.14 -8.75
CA GLN A 107 -7.08 18.46 -7.33
C GLN A 107 -7.57 17.25 -6.53
N TRP A 108 -7.39 17.27 -5.21
CA TRP A 108 -7.77 16.15 -4.33
C TRP A 108 -9.23 15.72 -4.51
N ASN A 109 -10.15 16.68 -4.70
CA ASN A 109 -11.58 16.44 -4.88
C ASN A 109 -12.01 16.15 -6.33
N THR A 110 -11.16 16.43 -7.33
CA THR A 110 -11.47 16.18 -8.75
C THR A 110 -10.78 14.96 -9.32
N ALA A 111 -9.75 14.42 -8.65
CA ALA A 111 -8.97 13.28 -9.11
C ALA A 111 -9.83 12.08 -9.56
N LYS A 112 -10.75 11.62 -8.70
CA LYS A 112 -11.64 10.49 -9.01
C LYS A 112 -12.51 10.72 -10.25
N LYS A 113 -12.94 11.96 -10.49
CA LYS A 113 -13.78 12.33 -11.65
C LYS A 113 -12.94 12.38 -12.94
N LEU A 114 -11.73 12.94 -12.85
CA LEU A 114 -10.85 13.18 -14.00
C LEU A 114 -10.03 11.96 -14.43
N ILE A 115 -10.12 10.84 -13.69
CA ILE A 115 -9.49 9.56 -14.05
C ILE A 115 -9.90 9.05 -15.44
N THR A 116 -11.03 9.51 -16.00
CA THR A 116 -11.46 9.23 -17.37
C THR A 116 -10.48 9.74 -18.44
N SER A 117 -9.54 10.59 -18.05
CA SER A 117 -8.45 11.05 -18.91
C SER A 117 -7.43 9.95 -19.20
N VAL A 118 -7.38 8.89 -18.38
CA VAL A 118 -6.54 7.72 -18.63
C VAL A 118 -7.21 6.86 -19.72
N PRO A 119 -6.54 6.62 -20.86
CA PRO A 119 -7.04 5.75 -21.92
C PRO A 119 -7.40 4.35 -21.40
N GLU A 120 -8.32 3.68 -22.09
CA GLU A 120 -8.60 2.27 -21.82
C GLU A 120 -7.37 1.42 -22.17
N ALA A 121 -6.82 0.75 -21.16
CA ALA A 121 -5.69 -0.14 -21.26
C ALA A 121 -6.20 -1.58 -21.36
N THR A 122 -5.80 -2.29 -22.39
CA THR A 122 -6.13 -3.71 -22.55
C THR A 122 -5.10 -4.55 -21.83
N LEU A 123 -5.54 -5.50 -20.98
CA LEU A 123 -4.63 -6.50 -20.42
C LEU A 123 -4.31 -7.55 -21.49
N THR A 124 -3.17 -7.36 -22.17
CA THR A 124 -2.68 -8.29 -23.20
C THR A 124 -1.81 -9.40 -22.60
N GLU A 125 -1.60 -10.48 -23.33
CA GLU A 125 -0.67 -11.56 -22.94
C GLU A 125 0.76 -11.05 -22.66
N PRO A 126 1.37 -10.16 -23.47
CA PRO A 126 2.65 -9.53 -23.11
C PRO A 126 2.61 -8.77 -21.79
N THR A 127 1.50 -8.07 -21.51
CA THR A 127 1.33 -7.33 -20.26
C THR A 127 1.30 -8.28 -19.07
N LEU A 128 0.50 -9.34 -19.14
CA LEU A 128 0.41 -10.31 -18.06
C LEU A 128 1.72 -11.08 -17.86
N THR A 129 2.38 -11.50 -18.94
CA THR A 129 3.69 -12.15 -18.89
C THR A 129 4.72 -11.28 -18.17
N ALA A 130 4.74 -9.98 -18.48
CA ALA A 130 5.60 -9.02 -17.83
C ALA A 130 5.25 -8.85 -16.34
N MET A 131 3.97 -8.70 -15.97
CA MET A 131 3.55 -8.59 -14.57
C MET A 131 4.01 -9.79 -13.74
N LEU A 132 3.79 -11.00 -14.25
CA LEU A 132 4.19 -12.24 -13.57
C LEU A 132 5.72 -12.36 -13.44
N SER A 133 6.45 -12.02 -14.51
CA SER A 133 7.92 -12.06 -14.50
C SER A 133 8.50 -11.05 -13.52
N VAL A 134 7.98 -9.81 -13.52
CA VAL A 134 8.38 -8.74 -12.60
C VAL A 134 8.05 -9.11 -11.16
N ALA A 135 6.91 -9.76 -10.90
CA ALA A 135 6.56 -10.21 -9.55
C ALA A 135 7.61 -11.22 -9.03
N LYS A 136 7.98 -12.22 -9.85
CA LYS A 136 9.02 -13.20 -9.48
C LYS A 136 10.37 -12.54 -9.25
N GLU A 137 10.77 -11.64 -10.13
CA GLU A 137 12.04 -10.90 -10.01
C GLU A 137 12.08 -10.05 -8.74
N ARG A 138 11.00 -9.30 -8.47
CA ARG A 138 10.91 -8.47 -7.26
C ARG A 138 10.93 -9.31 -5.98
N CYS A 139 10.31 -10.49 -5.96
CA CYS A 139 10.42 -11.41 -4.84
C CYS A 139 11.88 -11.81 -4.58
N LYS A 140 12.62 -12.18 -5.63
CA LYS A 140 14.06 -12.54 -5.52
C LYS A 140 14.90 -11.37 -5.00
N ASN A 141 14.59 -10.16 -5.45
CA ASN A 141 15.36 -8.96 -5.12
C ASN A 141 14.85 -8.21 -3.88
N LYS A 142 13.87 -8.76 -3.14
CA LYS A 142 13.21 -8.10 -1.99
C LYS A 142 12.63 -6.71 -2.33
N GLN A 143 12.15 -6.53 -3.56
CA GLN A 143 11.56 -5.30 -4.09
C GLN A 143 10.01 -5.36 -4.09
N ILE A 144 9.45 -6.07 -3.13
CA ILE A 144 8.00 -6.20 -2.91
C ILE A 144 7.61 -5.45 -1.64
N MET A 145 6.30 -5.25 -1.43
CA MET A 145 5.81 -4.71 -0.16
C MET A 145 6.39 -5.53 0.99
N THR A 146 6.95 -4.87 2.00
CA THR A 146 7.71 -5.47 3.13
C THR A 146 9.03 -6.16 2.82
N GLY A 147 9.42 -6.30 1.55
CA GLY A 147 10.67 -6.97 1.16
C GLY A 147 10.69 -8.49 1.41
N GLU A 148 9.64 -9.05 2.02
CA GLU A 148 9.55 -10.45 2.42
C GLU A 148 8.24 -11.07 1.95
N LEU A 149 8.32 -12.20 1.24
CA LEU A 149 7.18 -12.79 0.55
C LEU A 149 6.02 -13.15 1.49
N GLU A 150 6.31 -13.87 2.58
CA GLU A 150 5.25 -14.35 3.48
C GLU A 150 4.56 -13.18 4.20
N SER A 151 5.32 -12.14 4.57
CA SER A 151 4.77 -10.90 5.14
C SER A 151 3.91 -10.13 4.12
N ALA A 152 4.38 -10.00 2.87
CA ALA A 152 3.62 -9.38 1.79
C ALA A 152 2.29 -10.13 1.52
N LEU A 153 2.34 -11.47 1.52
CA LEU A 153 1.18 -12.33 1.30
C LEU A 153 0.18 -12.24 2.45
N PHE A 154 0.64 -12.19 3.70
CA PHE A 154 -0.22 -11.95 4.86
C PHE A 154 -1.07 -10.69 4.66
N HIS A 155 -0.43 -9.57 4.31
CA HIS A 155 -1.12 -8.30 4.10
C HIS A 155 -2.05 -8.33 2.88
N LEU A 156 -1.62 -8.96 1.78
CA LEU A 156 -2.44 -9.13 0.57
C LEU A 156 -3.71 -9.97 0.86
N ASN A 157 -3.58 -11.04 1.63
CA ASN A 157 -4.69 -11.92 1.99
C ASN A 157 -5.67 -11.23 2.95
N ALA A 158 -5.13 -10.57 3.99
CA ALA A 158 -5.91 -9.77 4.91
C ALA A 158 -6.69 -8.66 4.18
N LEU A 159 -6.07 -8.00 3.20
CA LEU A 159 -6.74 -6.99 2.37
C LEU A 159 -7.86 -7.59 1.53
N HIS A 160 -7.63 -8.75 0.89
CA HIS A 160 -8.64 -9.43 0.08
C HIS A 160 -9.89 -9.77 0.90
N ARG A 161 -9.72 -10.33 2.11
CA ARG A 161 -10.84 -10.67 3.00
C ARG A 161 -11.33 -9.50 3.86
N ARG A 162 -10.74 -8.31 3.72
CA ARG A 162 -10.98 -7.13 4.58
C ARG A 162 -10.87 -7.47 6.08
N ARG A 163 -9.96 -8.39 6.42
CA ARG A 163 -9.70 -8.83 7.79
C ARG A 163 -8.60 -7.96 8.39
N PHE A 164 -8.97 -7.10 9.33
CA PHE A 164 -8.03 -6.26 10.07
C PHE A 164 -7.71 -6.83 11.44
N LEU A 165 -6.59 -6.41 12.03
CA LEU A 165 -6.14 -6.88 13.33
C LEU A 165 -6.74 -6.04 14.47
N ASN A 166 -7.09 -6.72 15.55
CA ASN A 166 -7.40 -6.06 16.82
C ASN A 166 -6.11 -5.69 17.59
N CYS A 167 -6.22 -5.00 18.73
CA CYS A 167 -5.04 -4.56 19.49
C CYS A 167 -4.19 -5.72 20.02
N ARG A 168 -4.78 -6.84 20.42
CA ARG A 168 -4.02 -8.03 20.88
C ARG A 168 -3.21 -8.63 19.73
N GLU A 169 -3.85 -8.85 18.59
CA GLU A 169 -3.16 -9.34 17.39
C GLU A 169 -2.05 -8.37 16.94
N ILE A 170 -2.30 -7.05 16.97
CA ILE A 170 -1.26 -6.04 16.65
C ILE A 170 -0.09 -6.10 17.64
N LEU A 171 -0.37 -6.27 18.94
CA LEU A 171 0.67 -6.39 19.95
C LEU A 171 1.50 -7.65 19.76
N GLU A 172 0.85 -8.80 19.50
CA GLU A 172 1.54 -10.06 19.21
C GLU A 172 2.44 -9.96 17.97
N HIS A 173 1.98 -9.26 16.93
CA HIS A 173 2.73 -9.12 15.68
C HIS A 173 3.85 -8.07 15.76
N TYR A 174 3.62 -6.92 16.39
CA TYR A 174 4.50 -5.74 16.28
C TYR A 174 5.01 -5.21 17.62
N GLY A 175 4.60 -5.78 18.75
CA GLY A 175 4.94 -5.29 20.09
C GLY A 175 6.45 -5.24 20.35
N GLN A 176 7.15 -6.34 20.04
CA GLN A 176 8.60 -6.39 20.18
C GLN A 176 9.30 -5.35 19.30
N SER A 177 8.90 -5.23 18.03
CA SER A 177 9.45 -4.23 17.12
C SER A 177 9.18 -2.80 17.59
N ALA A 178 8.03 -2.53 18.19
CA ALA A 178 7.68 -1.22 18.72
C ALA A 178 8.51 -0.85 19.96
N GLN A 179 8.81 -1.83 20.83
CA GLN A 179 9.75 -1.65 21.94
C GLN A 179 11.16 -1.36 21.43
N THR A 180 11.67 -2.18 20.51
CA THR A 180 12.99 -1.98 19.90
C THR A 180 13.09 -0.63 19.18
N ALA A 181 12.03 -0.19 18.48
CA ALA A 181 11.99 1.13 17.86
C ALA A 181 12.06 2.25 18.91
N SER A 182 11.29 2.14 20.00
CA SER A 182 11.29 3.12 21.09
C SER A 182 12.67 3.23 21.76
N GLU A 183 13.30 2.09 22.05
CA GLU A 183 14.64 2.02 22.65
C GLU A 183 15.71 2.59 21.72
N GLY A 184 15.68 2.20 20.43
CA GLY A 184 16.63 2.68 19.43
C GLY A 184 16.60 4.20 19.25
N ILE A 185 15.41 4.81 19.20
CA ILE A 185 15.26 6.28 19.10
C ILE A 185 15.83 6.96 20.36
N ARG A 186 15.57 6.40 21.54
CA ARG A 186 16.09 6.93 22.81
C ARG A 186 17.61 6.87 22.87
N GLU A 187 18.21 5.76 22.45
CA GLU A 187 19.66 5.54 22.50
C GLU A 187 20.41 6.40 21.47
N GLN A 188 19.87 6.55 20.26
CA GLN A 188 20.53 7.26 19.19
C GLN A 188 20.34 8.78 19.25
N GLU A 189 19.17 9.24 19.70
CA GLU A 189 18.79 10.66 19.60
C GLU A 189 18.43 11.29 20.95
N GLY A 190 18.39 10.51 22.04
CA GLY A 190 17.95 11.00 23.35
C GLY A 190 16.45 11.34 23.42
N ILE A 191 15.68 11.03 22.37
CA ILE A 191 14.25 11.34 22.25
C ILE A 191 13.43 10.15 22.76
N THR A 192 12.42 10.41 23.59
CA THR A 192 11.52 9.34 24.05
C THR A 192 10.21 9.34 23.26
N VAL A 193 10.02 8.31 22.44
CA VAL A 193 8.72 7.95 21.84
C VAL A 193 8.29 6.61 22.40
N ARG A 194 7.22 6.55 23.20
CA ARG A 194 6.81 5.28 23.82
C ARG A 194 6.17 4.31 22.81
N ALA A 195 6.37 3.00 23.01
CA ALA A 195 5.86 1.95 22.11
C ALA A 195 4.33 1.96 21.98
N GLU A 196 3.60 2.33 23.04
CA GLU A 196 2.13 2.44 23.01
C GLU A 196 1.65 3.46 21.96
N TRP A 197 2.41 4.55 21.74
CA TRP A 197 2.10 5.51 20.68
C TRP A 197 2.33 4.94 19.28
N ILE A 198 3.41 4.19 19.10
CA ILE A 198 3.74 3.53 17.83
C ILE A 198 2.62 2.55 17.45
N LEU A 199 2.25 1.66 18.37
CA LEU A 199 1.18 0.68 18.17
C LEU A 199 -0.19 1.34 17.96
N ALA A 200 -0.49 2.42 18.70
CA ALA A 200 -1.74 3.16 18.54
C ALA A 200 -1.86 3.81 17.16
N ILE A 201 -0.77 4.36 16.60
CA ILE A 201 -0.73 4.87 15.22
C ILE A 201 -0.94 3.74 14.22
N ILE A 202 -0.25 2.60 14.37
CA ILE A 202 -0.45 1.43 13.49
C ILE A 202 -1.91 0.98 13.51
N ARG A 203 -2.54 0.93 14.70
CA ARG A 203 -3.96 0.59 14.85
C ARG A 203 -4.88 1.57 14.13
N GLN A 204 -4.59 2.87 14.24
CA GLN A 204 -5.40 3.93 13.65
C GLN A 204 -5.30 3.97 12.13
N GLU A 205 -4.08 3.91 11.59
CA GLU A 205 -3.82 4.14 10.18
C GLU A 205 -4.09 2.89 9.34
N THR A 206 -3.68 1.73 9.84
CA THR A 206 -3.70 0.48 9.07
C THR A 206 -4.43 -0.66 9.75
N ALA A 207 -4.81 -0.53 11.03
CA ALA A 207 -5.38 -1.64 11.78
C ALA A 207 -4.51 -2.92 11.65
N GLY A 208 -3.19 -2.73 11.65
CA GLY A 208 -2.20 -3.81 11.53
C GLY A 208 -2.05 -4.42 10.13
N VAL A 209 -2.75 -3.94 9.11
CA VAL A 209 -2.66 -4.48 7.74
C VAL A 209 -2.17 -3.41 6.79
N ILE A 210 -0.98 -3.58 6.22
CA ILE A 210 -0.41 -2.64 5.26
C ILE A 210 -1.31 -2.57 4.02
N ARG A 211 -1.83 -1.37 3.76
CA ARG A 211 -2.66 -1.05 2.61
C ARG A 211 -2.27 0.32 2.06
N PRO A 212 -1.34 0.40 1.11
CA PRO A 212 -0.94 1.69 0.58
C PRO A 212 -2.13 2.46 0.00
N ARG A 213 -2.02 3.78 -0.06
CA ARG A 213 -3.05 4.63 -0.65
C ARG A 213 -2.42 5.60 -1.62
N PHE A 214 -2.82 5.52 -2.89
CA PHE A 214 -2.30 6.34 -3.96
C PHE A 214 -3.10 7.65 -4.09
N GLU A 215 -2.40 8.78 -4.00
CA GLU A 215 -2.97 10.11 -4.13
C GLU A 215 -2.64 10.71 -5.50
N GLN A 216 -3.56 10.54 -6.45
CA GLN A 216 -3.36 11.02 -7.83
C GLN A 216 -2.96 12.51 -7.91
N HIS A 217 -3.55 13.36 -7.08
CA HIS A 217 -3.26 14.78 -7.08
C HIS A 217 -1.83 15.09 -6.63
N TYR A 218 -1.21 14.22 -5.82
CA TYR A 218 0.23 14.25 -5.55
C TYR A 218 1.02 13.90 -6.80
N LEU A 219 0.67 12.81 -7.51
CA LEU A 219 1.37 12.41 -8.74
C LEU A 219 1.35 13.54 -9.78
N SER A 220 0.18 14.12 -10.03
CA SER A 220 0.03 15.22 -10.99
C SER A 220 0.82 16.47 -10.57
N ARG A 221 0.88 16.78 -9.26
CA ARG A 221 1.68 17.89 -8.75
C ARG A 221 3.18 17.62 -8.88
N LEU A 222 3.64 16.47 -8.40
CA LEU A 222 5.06 16.09 -8.42
C LEU A 222 5.57 16.00 -9.86
N ASN A 223 4.78 15.45 -10.78
CA ASN A 223 5.14 15.40 -12.20
C ASN A 223 5.34 16.78 -12.83
N ARG A 224 4.56 17.79 -12.42
CA ARG A 224 4.77 19.17 -12.89
C ARG A 224 6.04 19.79 -12.32
N ASN A 225 6.37 19.46 -11.07
CA ASN A 225 7.50 20.05 -10.37
C ASN A 225 8.83 19.34 -10.71
N HIS A 226 8.77 18.06 -11.05
CA HIS A 226 9.92 17.18 -11.29
C HIS A 226 9.68 16.30 -12.54
N PRO A 227 9.49 16.89 -13.73
CA PRO A 227 9.18 16.15 -14.96
C PRO A 227 10.29 15.16 -15.39
N GLU A 228 11.53 15.43 -14.99
CA GLU A 228 12.71 14.61 -15.25
C GLU A 228 12.77 13.34 -14.38
N GLN A 229 12.12 13.33 -13.22
CA GLN A 229 12.11 12.17 -12.34
C GLN A 229 11.30 11.02 -12.96
N SER A 230 11.73 9.79 -12.73
CA SER A 230 11.04 8.62 -13.27
C SER A 230 9.62 8.51 -12.70
N LEU A 231 8.66 8.12 -13.54
CA LEU A 231 7.26 7.97 -13.11
C LEU A 231 7.08 6.94 -11.97
N PRO A 232 7.79 5.79 -11.95
CA PRO A 232 7.70 4.85 -10.84
C PRO A 232 8.02 5.48 -9.48
N GLU A 233 9.07 6.30 -9.40
CA GLU A 233 9.45 6.94 -8.13
C GLU A 233 8.44 8.04 -7.74
N LEU A 234 7.97 8.84 -8.71
CA LEU A 234 6.89 9.81 -8.44
C LEU A 234 5.62 9.13 -7.94
N ARG A 235 5.28 7.95 -8.48
CA ARG A 235 4.13 7.15 -8.04
C ARG A 235 4.31 6.70 -6.60
N MET A 236 5.49 6.20 -6.22
CA MET A 236 5.78 5.81 -4.84
C MET A 236 5.73 7.02 -3.89
N GLN A 237 6.27 8.17 -4.28
CA GLN A 237 6.17 9.40 -3.49
C GLN A 237 4.72 9.88 -3.30
N SER A 238 3.84 9.55 -4.25
CA SER A 238 2.42 9.90 -4.22
C SER A 238 1.57 8.91 -3.44
N MET A 239 2.18 8.01 -2.66
CA MET A 239 1.46 7.02 -1.89
C MET A 239 1.68 7.21 -0.38
N SER A 240 0.64 7.04 0.42
CA SER A 240 0.81 6.71 1.83
C SER A 240 1.25 5.26 1.96
N LEU A 241 2.39 5.03 2.63
CA LEU A 241 3.12 3.76 2.64
C LEU A 241 3.23 3.15 4.04
N GLY A 242 3.29 1.82 4.07
CA GLY A 242 3.58 1.02 5.25
C GLY A 242 2.52 1.07 6.36
N LEU A 243 2.89 0.51 7.52
CA LEU A 243 2.04 0.40 8.71
C LEU A 243 1.56 1.75 9.27
N GLY A 244 2.34 2.82 9.05
CA GLY A 244 1.99 4.18 9.44
C GLY A 244 1.25 4.99 8.38
N GLN A 245 1.06 4.51 7.15
CA GLN A 245 0.52 5.36 6.06
C GLN A 245 1.33 6.66 5.85
N ILE A 246 2.64 6.62 6.06
CA ILE A 246 3.52 7.78 5.87
C ILE A 246 3.55 8.11 4.37
N MET A 247 3.16 9.34 4.02
CA MET A 247 3.21 9.81 2.63
C MET A 247 4.61 9.67 2.07
N GLY A 248 4.74 9.13 0.86
CA GLY A 248 6.02 8.79 0.24
C GLY A 248 6.95 9.99 0.10
N THR A 249 6.43 11.20 -0.08
CA THR A 249 7.22 12.45 -0.06
C THR A 249 7.95 12.71 1.27
N ASN A 250 7.57 12.05 2.36
CA ASN A 250 8.15 12.21 3.68
C ASN A 250 9.23 11.15 4.00
N TYR A 251 9.73 10.42 3.00
CA TYR A 251 10.73 9.35 3.20
C TYR A 251 11.97 9.80 3.99
N GLN A 252 12.45 11.02 3.78
CA GLN A 252 13.61 11.56 4.50
C GLN A 252 13.31 11.79 5.98
N ALA A 253 12.07 12.14 6.34
CA ALA A 253 11.69 12.41 7.72
C ALA A 253 11.80 11.18 8.64
N VAL A 254 11.87 9.99 8.04
CA VAL A 254 12.03 8.71 8.76
C VAL A 254 13.32 7.99 8.40
N GLY A 255 14.25 8.69 7.73
CA GLY A 255 15.58 8.16 7.40
C GLY A 255 15.59 7.12 6.27
N ALA A 256 14.54 7.02 5.46
CA ALA A 256 14.58 6.21 4.24
C ALA A 256 15.36 6.92 3.12
N SER A 257 15.94 6.16 2.18
CA SER A 257 16.74 6.73 1.08
C SER A 257 15.87 7.32 -0.04
N ASN A 258 14.68 6.75 -0.28
CA ASN A 258 13.67 7.20 -1.25
C ASN A 258 12.30 6.60 -0.88
N ALA A 259 11.25 6.95 -1.63
CA ALA A 259 9.90 6.44 -1.34
C ALA A 259 9.78 4.93 -1.63
N THR A 260 10.51 4.42 -2.61
CA THR A 260 10.57 2.97 -2.87
C THR A 260 11.10 2.20 -1.65
N ALA A 261 12.10 2.74 -0.94
CA ALA A 261 12.65 2.13 0.27
C ALA A 261 11.65 2.11 1.44
N LEU A 262 10.70 3.06 1.51
CA LEU A 262 9.59 2.96 2.46
C LEU A 262 8.66 1.79 2.14
N PHE A 263 8.35 1.58 0.86
CA PHE A 263 7.44 0.52 0.40
C PHE A 263 8.02 -0.88 0.62
N THR A 264 9.32 -1.06 0.37
CA THR A 264 9.99 -2.36 0.42
C THR A 264 10.67 -2.66 1.76
N ALA A 265 10.62 -1.74 2.72
CA ALA A 265 11.23 -1.96 4.03
C ALA A 265 10.55 -3.13 4.77
N PRO A 266 11.34 -4.02 5.42
CA PRO A 266 10.82 -5.02 6.35
C PRO A 266 9.88 -4.43 7.39
N VAL A 267 8.94 -5.24 7.88
CA VAL A 267 7.90 -4.82 8.82
C VAL A 267 8.50 -4.14 10.05
N GLU A 268 9.57 -4.69 10.60
CA GLU A 268 10.27 -4.16 11.77
C GLU A 268 10.79 -2.75 11.49
N LYS A 269 11.33 -2.54 10.28
CA LYS A 269 11.81 -1.22 9.83
C LYS A 269 10.66 -0.25 9.58
N GLN A 270 9.50 -0.72 9.13
CA GLN A 270 8.31 0.12 9.03
C GLN A 270 7.79 0.55 10.40
N VAL A 271 7.84 -0.32 11.41
CA VAL A 271 7.51 0.05 12.80
C VAL A 271 8.47 1.12 13.31
N ILE A 272 9.77 1.01 13.00
CA ILE A 272 10.75 2.08 13.28
C ILE A 272 10.35 3.38 12.58
N PHE A 273 9.99 3.35 11.29
CA PHE A 273 9.55 4.57 10.59
C PHE A 273 8.36 5.26 11.27
N VAL A 274 7.43 4.51 11.85
CA VAL A 274 6.33 5.11 12.65
C VAL A 274 6.88 5.87 13.86
N GLY A 275 7.82 5.27 14.60
CA GLY A 275 8.48 5.93 15.72
C GLY A 275 9.26 7.18 15.31
N GLU A 276 10.06 7.08 14.25
CA GLU A 276 10.83 8.18 13.67
C GLU A 276 9.93 9.36 13.27
N PHE A 277 8.79 9.06 12.65
CA PHE A 277 7.84 10.09 12.22
C PHE A 277 7.18 10.82 13.40
N LEU A 278 7.13 10.21 14.58
CA LEU A 278 6.56 10.78 15.80
C LEU A 278 7.54 11.66 16.58
N LYS A 279 8.84 11.69 16.26
CA LYS A 279 9.85 12.49 16.97
C LYS A 279 9.49 13.96 17.13
N PRO A 280 8.92 14.67 16.12
CA PRO A 280 8.49 16.07 16.28
C PRO A 280 7.41 16.29 17.35
N ARG A 281 6.84 15.22 17.91
CA ARG A 281 5.82 15.23 18.97
C ARG A 281 6.30 14.64 20.28
N GLU A 282 7.62 14.59 20.51
CA GLU A 282 8.22 14.07 21.75
C GLU A 282 7.53 14.59 23.02
N SER A 283 7.24 15.90 23.11
CA SER A 283 6.59 16.48 24.28
C SER A 283 5.24 15.84 24.64
N GLN A 284 4.55 15.22 23.66
CA GLN A 284 3.38 14.38 23.86
C GLN A 284 3.77 12.91 24.03
N THR A 285 4.61 12.39 23.13
CA THR A 285 4.85 10.95 22.98
C THR A 285 5.74 10.33 24.05
N ARG A 286 6.45 11.14 24.83
CA ARG A 286 7.20 10.69 26.03
C ARG A 286 6.31 10.41 27.24
N LYS A 287 5.09 10.97 27.29
CA LYS A 287 4.23 10.92 28.47
C LYS A 287 3.65 9.52 28.67
N GLY A 288 3.74 9.00 29.89
CA GLY A 288 3.07 7.75 30.26
C GLY A 288 1.58 7.91 30.51
N ASP A 289 1.15 9.11 30.87
CA ASP A 289 -0.25 9.47 31.05
C ASP A 289 -0.57 10.72 30.22
N PRO A 290 -0.74 10.58 28.90
CA PRO A 290 -1.05 11.72 28.03
C PRO A 290 -2.45 12.26 28.30
N THR A 291 -2.57 13.59 28.25
CA THR A 291 -3.85 14.28 28.39
C THR A 291 -4.65 14.25 27.09
N THR A 292 -5.93 14.64 27.15
CA THR A 292 -6.75 14.81 25.93
C THR A 292 -6.11 15.77 24.92
N GLU A 293 -5.49 16.85 25.40
CA GLU A 293 -4.81 17.82 24.54
C GLU A 293 -3.57 17.22 23.84
N ASP A 294 -2.86 16.29 24.49
CA ASP A 294 -1.75 15.59 23.87
C ASP A 294 -2.22 14.73 22.68
N PHE A 295 -3.33 14.00 22.83
CA PHE A 295 -3.93 13.23 21.74
C PHE A 295 -4.42 14.13 20.60
N ARG A 296 -4.98 15.31 20.89
CA ARG A 296 -5.36 16.31 19.87
C ARG A 296 -4.15 16.77 19.05
N LYS A 297 -3.02 17.07 19.71
CA LYS A 297 -1.79 17.49 19.05
C LYS A 297 -1.21 16.40 18.14
N VAL A 298 -1.16 15.15 18.61
CA VAL A 298 -0.66 14.03 17.80
C VAL A 298 -1.60 13.73 16.64
N ALA A 299 -2.92 13.64 16.88
CA ALA A 299 -3.89 13.38 15.81
C ALA A 299 -3.93 14.49 14.75
N ARG A 300 -3.82 15.77 15.14
CA ARG A 300 -3.72 16.88 14.19
C ARG A 300 -2.45 16.80 13.34
N PHE A 301 -1.34 16.40 13.94
CA PHE A 301 -0.07 16.23 13.24
C PHE A 301 -0.16 15.10 12.20
N TYR A 302 -0.77 13.97 12.56
CA TYR A 302 -0.84 12.80 11.69
C TYR A 302 -1.92 12.91 10.61
N ASN A 303 -3.13 13.34 10.99
CA ASN A 303 -4.32 13.31 10.13
C ASN A 303 -4.72 14.69 9.59
N GLY A 304 -4.00 15.75 9.96
CA GLY A 304 -4.23 17.11 9.47
C GLY A 304 -5.34 17.88 10.22
N PRO A 305 -5.74 19.06 9.72
CA PRO A 305 -6.60 19.99 10.45
C PRO A 305 -8.02 19.49 10.69
N GLN A 306 -8.52 18.57 9.86
CA GLN A 306 -9.87 18.00 9.99
C GLN A 306 -9.95 16.82 10.98
N TYR A 307 -8.87 16.53 11.72
CA TYR A 307 -8.80 15.34 12.57
C TYR A 307 -9.95 15.21 13.58
N ALA A 308 -10.45 16.34 14.09
CA ALA A 308 -11.50 16.36 15.09
C ALA A 308 -12.86 15.92 14.51
N ALA A 309 -13.16 16.24 13.25
CA ALA A 309 -14.40 15.85 12.59
C ALA A 309 -14.52 14.32 12.41
N HIS A 310 -13.38 13.63 12.41
CA HIS A 310 -13.30 12.17 12.31
C HIS A 310 -12.97 11.48 13.66
N LEU A 311 -13.00 12.24 14.77
CA LEU A 311 -12.73 11.73 16.12
C LEU A 311 -11.37 11.01 16.26
N TYR A 312 -10.39 11.34 15.42
CA TYR A 312 -9.10 10.63 15.41
C TYR A 312 -8.35 10.72 16.74
N HIS A 313 -8.50 11.83 17.46
CA HIS A 313 -7.89 12.01 18.78
C HIS A 313 -8.52 11.12 19.86
N GLU A 314 -9.85 10.91 19.82
CA GLU A 314 -10.54 10.02 20.76
C GLU A 314 -10.21 8.56 20.51
N GLN A 315 -10.18 8.16 19.22
CA GLN A 315 -9.77 6.83 18.81
C GLN A 315 -8.32 6.56 19.22
N LEU A 316 -7.40 7.48 18.92
CA LEU A 316 -6.00 7.35 19.30
C LEU A 316 -5.82 7.23 20.82
N ALA A 317 -6.58 8.02 21.60
CA ALA A 317 -6.58 7.92 23.06
C ALA A 317 -7.07 6.55 23.56
N ARG A 318 -8.11 6.00 22.92
CA ARG A 318 -8.60 4.65 23.20
C ARG A 318 -7.53 3.60 22.91
N TRP A 319 -6.92 3.62 21.72
CA TRP A 319 -5.91 2.64 21.33
C TRP A 319 -4.67 2.70 22.22
N PHE A 320 -4.19 3.89 22.55
CA PHE A 320 -3.08 4.07 23.47
C PHE A 320 -3.36 3.42 24.84
N ARG A 321 -4.54 3.66 25.42
CA ARG A 321 -4.94 3.04 26.69
C ARG A 321 -5.03 1.52 26.59
N GLU A 322 -5.56 1.01 25.48
CA GLU A 322 -5.69 -0.43 25.26
C GLU A 322 -4.32 -1.10 25.20
N PHE A 323 -3.35 -0.55 24.45
CA PHE A 323 -1.99 -1.08 24.42
C PHE A 323 -1.27 -0.95 25.77
N ARG A 324 -1.48 0.15 26.50
CA ARG A 324 -0.94 0.30 27.86
C ARG A 324 -1.48 -0.74 28.84
N LEU A 325 -2.69 -1.27 28.64
CA LEU A 325 -3.26 -2.33 29.48
C LEU A 325 -2.80 -3.73 29.06
N LEU A 326 -2.42 -3.91 27.80
CA LEU A 326 -1.99 -5.20 27.26
C LEU A 326 -0.48 -5.46 27.45
N MET A 327 0.32 -4.40 27.59
CA MET A 327 1.77 -4.44 27.84
C MET A 327 2.09 -4.43 29.33
#